data_AF-A0A3L6RRM9-F1
#
_entry.id   AF-A0A3L6RRM9-F1
#
_cell.length_a   1.000
_cell.length_b   1.000
_cell.length_c   1.000
_cell.angle_alpha   90.00
_cell.angle_beta   90.00
_cell.angle_gamma   90.00
#
_symmetry.space_group_name_H-M   'P 1'
#
loop_
_entity.id
_entity.type
_entity.pdbx_description
1 polymer ?
#
loop_
_entity_poly.entity_id
_entity_poly.type
_entity_poly.pdbx_seq_one_letter_code
_entity_poly.pdbx_strand_id
1 'polypeptide(L)'
;MKAAAGGGGKESTAASLLRFVLLLLLPLTALYIFYTLHAILSATPACPPDDLVTAKGMMATALPVSHLTSNNSLESPMPSPPPPPSPPPPPAATTLQHVVFGIAASARLWEKRKEYIKIWWRPGGGMRGFVWMDRPQSICYDEAKRWTVSVAWGFVVMVARGVISRREMETPARTFLNWYRRADYKSHAFNTRPLARNPCEQPALYYLAAARRAVARGGETTVTRYQWWRRRNEVRPACRWNIPDPDALLDSVLVVKKPDPALWERSPRRNCCRVLSSPGVGEDGNKTMTIDVGVCEDWEVNQL
;
A
#
# COMPACT_ATOMS: atom_id res chain seq x y z
N MET A 1 -33.91 -94.51 -6.39
CA MET A 1 -32.52 -94.00 -6.32
C MET A 1 -32.56 -92.48 -6.28
N LYS A 2 -31.81 -91.88 -5.36
CA LYS A 2 -31.69 -90.44 -5.08
C LYS A 2 -30.86 -89.71 -6.15
N ALA A 3 -31.27 -88.50 -6.50
CA ALA A 3 -30.43 -87.36 -6.92
C ALA A 3 -31.26 -86.08 -6.60
N ALA A 4 -30.88 -85.14 -5.71
CA ALA A 4 -29.75 -84.18 -5.73
C ALA A 4 -29.70 -83.40 -7.06
N ALA A 5 -29.61 -82.07 -7.15
CA ALA A 5 -29.46 -80.95 -6.22
C ALA A 5 -29.74 -79.65 -7.02
N GLY A 6 -29.89 -78.50 -6.36
CA GLY A 6 -29.90 -77.20 -7.05
C GLY A 6 -30.27 -76.03 -6.14
N GLY A 7 -29.42 -75.73 -5.14
CA GLY A 7 -29.60 -74.61 -4.24
C GLY A 7 -29.32 -73.26 -4.93
N GLY A 8 -30.37 -72.47 -5.15
CA GLY A 8 -30.25 -71.05 -5.49
C GLY A 8 -30.17 -70.21 -4.22
N GLY A 9 -28.96 -69.79 -3.84
CA GLY A 9 -28.77 -68.81 -2.77
C GLY A 9 -29.35 -67.46 -3.20
N LYS A 10 -30.43 -67.02 -2.53
CA LYS A 10 -31.00 -65.68 -2.70
C LYS A 10 -29.97 -64.65 -2.24
N GLU A 11 -29.33 -63.98 -3.20
CA GLU A 11 -28.44 -62.84 -2.90
C GLU A 11 -29.27 -61.77 -2.18
N SER A 12 -28.86 -61.38 -0.98
CA SER A 12 -29.56 -60.38 -0.17
C SER A 12 -29.61 -59.06 -0.94
N THR A 13 -30.77 -58.41 -0.97
CA THR A 13 -30.99 -57.12 -1.64
C THR A 13 -29.96 -56.06 -1.21
N ALA A 14 -29.45 -56.16 0.02
CA ALA A 14 -28.36 -55.32 0.53
C ALA A 14 -27.02 -55.55 -0.21
N ALA A 15 -26.69 -56.80 -0.59
CA ALA A 15 -25.47 -57.11 -1.33
C ALA A 15 -25.55 -56.62 -2.78
N SER A 16 -26.74 -56.68 -3.39
CA SER A 16 -26.98 -56.13 -4.72
C SER A 16 -26.88 -54.60 -4.73
N LEU A 17 -27.51 -53.92 -3.76
CA LEU A 17 -27.40 -52.46 -3.60
C LEU A 17 -25.96 -52.01 -3.34
N LEU A 18 -25.22 -52.72 -2.47
CA LEU A 18 -23.82 -52.41 -2.21
C LEU A 18 -22.96 -52.55 -3.47
N ARG A 19 -23.20 -53.56 -4.31
CA ARG A 19 -22.52 -53.71 -5.60
C ARG A 19 -22.84 -52.58 -6.56
N PHE A 20 -24.10 -52.16 -6.66
CA PHE A 20 -24.47 -51.02 -7.51
C PHE A 20 -23.85 -49.70 -7.02
N VAL A 21 -23.82 -49.47 -5.70
CA VAL A 21 -23.19 -48.29 -5.11
C VAL A 21 -21.68 -48.29 -5.34
N LEU A 22 -21.01 -49.45 -5.19
CA LEU A 22 -19.59 -49.58 -5.50
C LEU A 22 -19.28 -49.37 -6.98
N LEU A 23 -20.12 -49.91 -7.88
CA LEU A 23 -20.00 -49.72 -9.33
C LEU A 23 -20.19 -48.26 -9.75
N LEU A 24 -20.96 -47.46 -9.01
CA LEU A 24 -21.16 -46.03 -9.27
C LEU A 24 -20.07 -45.15 -8.66
N LEU A 25 -19.63 -45.45 -7.44
CA LEU A 25 -18.69 -44.59 -6.71
C LEU A 25 -17.23 -44.80 -7.15
N LEU A 26 -16.81 -46.03 -7.47
CA LEU A 26 -15.45 -46.33 -7.91
C LEU A 26 -15.01 -45.57 -9.18
N PRO A 27 -15.80 -45.47 -10.26
CA PRO A 27 -15.40 -44.68 -11.43
C PRO A 27 -15.35 -43.18 -11.15
N LEU A 28 -16.24 -42.66 -10.28
CA LEU A 28 -16.27 -41.24 -9.91
C LEU A 28 -15.03 -40.85 -9.09
N THR A 29 -14.60 -41.71 -8.16
CA THR A 29 -13.38 -41.47 -7.38
C THR A 29 -12.13 -41.59 -8.27
N ALA A 30 -12.09 -42.56 -9.19
CA ALA A 30 -11.00 -42.68 -10.15
C ALA A 30 -10.88 -41.42 -11.04
N LEU A 31 -11.99 -40.93 -11.60
CA LEU A 31 -12.01 -39.71 -12.42
C LEU A 31 -11.53 -38.48 -11.63
N TYR A 32 -11.94 -38.36 -10.36
CA TYR A 32 -11.50 -37.27 -9.48
C TYR A 32 -9.99 -37.31 -9.21
N ILE A 33 -9.43 -38.51 -9.00
CA ILE A 33 -7.97 -38.68 -8.81
C ILE A 33 -7.21 -38.31 -10.09
N PHE A 34 -7.67 -38.76 -11.27
CA PHE A 34 -7.04 -38.38 -12.54
C PHE A 34 -7.11 -36.87 -12.80
N TYR A 35 -8.24 -36.24 -12.49
CA TYR A 35 -8.41 -34.79 -12.61
C TYR A 35 -7.45 -34.02 -11.69
N THR A 36 -7.34 -34.41 -10.42
CA THR A 36 -6.44 -33.74 -9.47
C THR A 36 -4.97 -33.95 -9.84
N LEU A 37 -4.59 -35.15 -10.27
CA LEU A 37 -3.23 -35.44 -10.74
C LEU A 37 -2.88 -34.63 -11.99
N HIS A 38 -3.80 -34.52 -12.96
CA HIS A 38 -3.60 -33.70 -14.15
C HIS A 38 -3.49 -32.21 -13.79
N ALA A 39 -4.29 -31.71 -12.85
CA ALA A 39 -4.19 -30.33 -12.37
C ALA A 39 -2.85 -30.05 -11.67
N ILE A 40 -2.32 -31.00 -10.91
CA ILE A 40 -1.00 -30.89 -10.26
C ILE A 40 0.13 -30.96 -11.29
N LEU A 41 0.06 -31.85 -12.27
CA LEU A 41 1.09 -31.99 -13.31
C LEU A 41 1.09 -30.84 -14.33
N SER A 42 -0.08 -30.25 -14.61
CA SER A 42 -0.22 -29.08 -15.50
C SER A 42 0.03 -27.74 -14.80
N ALA A 43 0.06 -27.74 -13.47
CA ALA A 43 0.51 -26.61 -12.68
C ALA A 43 2.04 -26.49 -12.77
N THR A 44 2.51 -25.89 -13.87
CA THR A 44 3.87 -25.36 -13.91
C THR A 44 4.00 -24.29 -12.83
N PRO A 45 5.02 -24.35 -11.94
CA PRO A 45 5.34 -23.24 -11.08
C PRO A 45 5.95 -22.15 -11.96
N ALA A 46 5.10 -21.24 -12.45
CA ALA A 46 5.55 -20.03 -13.11
C ALA A 46 6.12 -19.08 -12.04
N CYS A 47 7.39 -19.28 -11.69
CA CYS A 47 8.21 -18.22 -11.14
C CYS A 47 8.64 -17.30 -12.30
N PRO A 48 8.45 -15.98 -12.20
CA PRO A 48 9.09 -15.05 -13.13
C PRO A 48 10.60 -15.00 -12.82
N PRO A 49 11.49 -15.03 -13.81
CA PRO A 49 12.89 -14.73 -13.58
C PRO A 49 13.09 -13.21 -13.62
N ASP A 50 13.48 -12.63 -12.49
CA ASP A 50 14.13 -11.32 -12.46
C ASP A 50 15.66 -11.50 -12.51
N ASP A 51 16.25 -10.80 -13.48
CA ASP A 51 17.61 -10.27 -13.59
C ASP A 51 18.83 -11.21 -13.70
N LEU A 52 19.44 -11.19 -14.89
CA LEU A 52 20.90 -11.06 -14.98
C LEU A 52 21.31 -10.22 -16.20
N VAL A 53 21.53 -8.93 -15.94
CA VAL A 53 22.45 -8.10 -16.71
C VAL A 53 23.83 -8.75 -16.62
N THR A 54 24.32 -9.39 -17.67
CA THR A 54 25.75 -9.64 -17.85
C THR A 54 26.12 -9.58 -19.32
N ALA A 55 27.09 -8.72 -19.57
CA ALA A 55 27.70 -8.44 -20.86
C ALA A 55 28.32 -9.68 -21.52
N LYS A 56 28.09 -9.81 -22.82
CA LYS A 56 28.95 -10.41 -23.86
C LYS A 56 28.36 -9.88 -25.18
N GLY A 57 29.01 -9.03 -25.95
CA GLY A 57 30.37 -9.18 -26.46
C GLY A 57 30.28 -9.60 -27.94
N MET A 58 30.33 -8.60 -28.83
CA MET A 58 30.79 -8.61 -30.24
C MET A 58 30.24 -9.66 -31.23
N MET A 59 29.74 -9.17 -32.37
CA MET A 59 30.52 -9.14 -33.62
C MET A 59 29.94 -8.09 -34.57
N ALA A 60 30.77 -7.10 -34.94
CA ALA A 60 30.53 -6.19 -36.05
C ALA A 60 31.45 -6.61 -37.21
N THR A 61 30.89 -6.55 -38.41
CA THR A 61 31.47 -6.91 -39.70
C THR A 61 32.65 -6.03 -40.09
N ALA A 62 33.64 -6.66 -40.74
CA ALA A 62 34.86 -6.05 -41.28
C ALA A 62 34.62 -5.14 -42.48
N LEU A 63 35.53 -4.17 -42.71
CA LEU A 63 36.38 -3.94 -43.90
C LEU A 63 37.24 -2.64 -43.70
N PRO A 64 38.36 -2.45 -44.43
CA PRO A 64 39.59 -1.90 -43.84
C PRO A 64 40.21 -0.63 -44.48
N VAL A 65 41.11 -0.02 -43.69
CA VAL A 65 42.40 0.67 -44.00
C VAL A 65 42.41 2.00 -44.77
N SER A 66 43.06 3.00 -44.13
CA SER A 66 44.21 3.81 -44.57
C SER A 66 44.24 5.12 -43.73
N HIS A 67 45.32 5.75 -43.27
CA HIS A 67 46.66 6.01 -43.79
C HIS A 67 47.63 6.34 -42.63
N LEU A 68 48.93 6.09 -42.87
CA LEU A 68 50.09 6.52 -42.07
C LEU A 68 50.35 8.03 -42.16
N THR A 69 50.91 8.63 -41.10
CA THR A 69 52.12 9.52 -41.08
C THR A 69 52.24 10.14 -39.67
N SER A 70 53.30 9.85 -38.89
CA SER A 70 54.63 10.51 -38.88
C SER A 70 54.53 12.02 -38.57
N ASN A 71 54.89 12.48 -37.36
CA ASN A 71 56.25 12.93 -37.06
C ASN A 71 56.41 13.60 -35.66
N ASN A 72 57.64 13.49 -35.16
CA ASN A 72 58.40 14.41 -34.30
C ASN A 72 58.01 14.68 -32.83
N SER A 73 58.71 13.94 -31.96
CA SER A 73 59.55 14.37 -30.83
C SER A 73 59.49 15.83 -30.34
N LEU A 74 59.20 15.98 -29.04
CA LEU A 74 60.06 16.74 -28.12
C LEU A 74 59.81 16.27 -26.66
N GLU A 75 60.89 15.97 -25.96
CA GLU A 75 60.93 15.30 -24.66
C GLU A 75 60.85 16.31 -23.51
N SER A 76 60.05 16.02 -22.48
CA SER A 76 60.19 16.60 -21.13
C SER A 76 59.70 15.58 -20.08
N PRO A 77 60.31 15.57 -18.89
CA PRO A 77 60.30 14.40 -18.01
C PRO A 77 58.94 14.21 -17.34
N MET A 78 58.45 12.96 -17.34
CA MET A 78 57.19 12.60 -16.70
C MET A 78 57.21 12.93 -15.20
N PRO A 79 56.17 13.57 -14.64
CA PRO A 79 55.93 13.53 -13.20
C PRO A 79 55.57 12.09 -12.82
N SER A 80 56.18 11.57 -11.75
CA SER A 80 55.82 10.27 -11.19
C SER A 80 54.31 10.20 -10.93
N PRO A 81 53.62 9.10 -11.31
CA PRO A 81 52.19 8.99 -11.12
C PRO A 81 51.82 9.12 -9.63
N PRO A 82 50.72 9.81 -9.28
CA PRO A 82 50.26 9.85 -7.90
C PRO A 82 49.98 8.42 -7.42
N PRO A 83 50.23 8.12 -6.14
CA PRO A 83 49.92 6.80 -5.59
C PRO A 83 48.42 6.51 -5.81
N PRO A 84 48.05 5.27 -6.12
CA PRO A 84 46.65 4.91 -6.36
C PRO A 84 45.81 5.30 -5.13
N PRO A 85 44.59 5.82 -5.33
CA PRO A 85 43.71 6.14 -4.22
C PRO A 85 43.50 4.90 -3.36
N SER A 86 43.69 5.05 -2.04
CA SER A 86 43.41 3.99 -1.09
C SER A 86 41.99 3.46 -1.31
N PRO A 87 41.76 2.14 -1.30
CA PRO A 87 40.43 1.58 -1.51
C PRO A 87 39.43 2.21 -0.53
N PRO A 88 38.19 2.53 -0.97
CA PRO A 88 37.20 3.11 -0.09
C PRO A 88 36.96 2.18 1.11
N PRO A 89 36.73 2.74 2.31
CA PRO A 89 36.46 1.92 3.48
C PRO A 89 35.25 1.03 3.20
N PRO A 90 35.27 -0.23 3.66
CA PRO A 90 34.14 -1.13 3.46
C PRO A 90 32.87 -0.46 4.03
N PRO A 91 31.72 -0.58 3.34
CA PRO A 91 30.49 0.04 3.78
C PRO A 91 30.17 -0.40 5.21
N ALA A 92 29.83 0.55 6.07
CA ALA A 92 29.48 0.28 7.45
C ALA A 92 28.38 -0.79 7.51
N ALA A 93 28.58 -1.81 8.36
CA ALA A 93 27.68 -2.94 8.43
C ALA A 93 26.26 -2.48 8.81
N THR A 94 25.26 -2.94 8.05
CA THR A 94 23.86 -2.61 8.30
C THR A 94 23.41 -3.19 9.64
N THR A 95 23.24 -2.33 10.64
CA THR A 95 22.66 -2.68 11.96
C THR A 95 21.12 -2.66 11.93
N LEU A 96 20.47 -3.22 12.96
CA LEU A 96 19.00 -3.16 13.12
C LEU A 96 18.46 -1.73 13.15
N GLN A 97 19.27 -0.75 13.55
CA GLN A 97 18.90 0.66 13.51
C GLN A 97 18.77 1.19 12.08
N HIS A 98 19.24 0.49 11.06
CA HIS A 98 19.03 0.87 9.66
C HIS A 98 17.72 0.33 9.09
N VAL A 99 17.08 -0.63 9.77
CA VAL A 99 15.82 -1.27 9.35
C VAL A 99 14.63 -0.58 10.00
N VAL A 100 13.52 -0.43 9.26
CA VAL A 100 12.25 0.11 9.78
C VAL A 100 11.13 -0.89 9.54
N PHE A 101 10.40 -1.25 10.58
CA PHE A 101 9.28 -2.21 10.51
C PHE A 101 7.94 -1.48 10.37
N GLY A 102 7.24 -1.70 9.26
CA GLY A 102 5.85 -1.27 9.09
C GLY A 102 4.89 -2.43 9.40
N ILE A 103 4.09 -2.32 10.45
CA ILE A 103 3.18 -3.38 10.90
C ILE A 103 1.75 -2.95 10.60
N ALA A 104 1.09 -3.55 9.62
CA ALA A 104 -0.32 -3.32 9.35
C ALA A 104 -1.19 -4.27 10.20
N ALA A 105 -2.13 -3.73 10.97
CA ALA A 105 -3.01 -4.49 11.84
C ALA A 105 -4.43 -3.93 11.84
N SER A 106 -5.41 -4.77 12.18
CA SER A 106 -6.76 -4.28 12.45
C SER A 106 -6.83 -3.67 13.85
N ALA A 107 -7.20 -2.40 13.95
CA ALA A 107 -7.58 -1.67 15.15
C ALA A 107 -8.59 -2.47 15.99
N ARG A 108 -9.53 -3.18 15.35
CA ARG A 108 -10.54 -4.00 16.05
C ARG A 108 -9.92 -5.16 16.82
N LEU A 109 -8.82 -5.73 16.32
CA LEU A 109 -8.16 -6.91 16.89
C LEU A 109 -6.86 -6.57 17.62
N TRP A 110 -6.43 -5.31 17.60
CA TRP A 110 -5.11 -4.89 18.08
C TRP A 110 -4.84 -5.27 19.53
N GLU A 111 -5.79 -5.07 20.43
CA GLU A 111 -5.61 -5.39 21.86
C GLU A 111 -5.29 -6.88 22.09
N LYS A 112 -5.84 -7.76 21.27
CA LYS A 112 -5.54 -9.21 21.32
C LYS A 112 -4.26 -9.56 20.57
N ARG A 113 -3.98 -8.88 19.45
CA ARG A 113 -2.88 -9.25 18.53
C ARG A 113 -1.54 -8.57 18.84
N LYS A 114 -1.52 -7.47 19.60
CA LYS A 114 -0.29 -6.77 19.98
C LYS A 114 0.65 -7.64 20.83
N GLU A 115 0.10 -8.61 21.56
CA GLU A 115 0.89 -9.56 22.35
C GLU A 115 1.83 -10.38 21.46
N TYR A 116 1.46 -10.70 20.21
CA TYR A 116 2.35 -11.37 19.27
C TYR A 116 3.56 -10.53 18.85
N ILE A 117 3.40 -9.20 18.81
CA ILE A 117 4.47 -8.28 18.44
C ILE A 117 5.47 -8.14 19.58
N LYS A 118 5.00 -8.15 20.83
CA LYS A 118 5.85 -8.10 22.02
C LYS A 118 6.86 -9.27 22.09
N ILE A 119 6.56 -10.41 21.45
CA ILE A 119 7.44 -11.59 21.44
C ILE A 119 8.78 -11.28 20.76
N TRP A 120 8.76 -10.45 19.70
CA TRP A 120 9.94 -10.18 18.88
C TRP A 120 10.38 -8.72 18.86
N TRP A 121 9.52 -7.78 19.27
CA TRP A 121 9.83 -6.35 19.31
C TRP A 121 10.77 -5.98 20.45
N ARG A 122 11.93 -5.41 20.14
CA ARG A 122 12.95 -4.99 21.14
C ARG A 122 13.13 -3.46 21.17
N PRO A 123 12.38 -2.73 22.00
CA PRO A 123 12.42 -1.26 22.00
C PRO A 123 13.78 -0.68 22.43
N GLY A 124 14.54 -1.38 23.28
CA GLY A 124 15.91 -1.02 23.64
C GLY A 124 17.00 -1.54 22.69
N GLY A 125 16.64 -2.40 21.72
CA GLY A 125 17.57 -3.07 20.80
C GLY A 125 17.82 -2.32 19.49
N GLY A 126 17.44 -1.04 19.42
CA GLY A 126 17.57 -0.23 18.20
C GLY A 126 16.54 -0.53 17.11
N MET A 127 15.52 -1.35 17.40
CA MET A 127 14.41 -1.57 16.47
C MET A 127 13.51 -0.34 16.40
N ARG A 128 13.17 0.06 15.18
CA ARG A 128 12.29 1.19 14.90
C ARG A 128 11.21 0.79 13.93
N GLY A 129 10.02 1.34 14.09
CA GLY A 129 8.88 0.97 13.27
C GLY A 129 7.60 1.62 13.72
N PHE A 130 6.58 1.46 12.89
CA PHE A 130 5.28 2.07 13.04
C PHE A 130 4.21 1.00 12.86
N VAL A 131 3.17 1.07 13.70
CA VAL A 131 2.01 0.21 13.57
C VAL A 131 0.90 0.98 12.88
N TRP A 132 0.57 0.55 11.68
CA TRP A 132 -0.54 1.05 10.90
C TRP A 132 -1.80 0.27 11.27
N MET A 133 -2.83 0.98 11.71
CA MET A 133 -4.11 0.39 12.07
C MET A 133 -5.15 0.74 11.02
N ASP A 134 -6.14 -0.13 10.81
CA ASP A 134 -7.38 0.17 10.05
C ASP A 134 -8.31 1.19 10.79
N ARG A 135 -7.72 2.15 11.52
CA ARG A 135 -8.45 3.17 12.28
C ARG A 135 -9.14 4.18 11.36
N PRO A 136 -10.20 4.86 11.86
CA PRO A 136 -10.98 5.78 11.05
C PRO A 136 -10.16 7.02 10.67
N GLN A 137 -10.26 7.43 9.41
CA GLN A 137 -9.64 8.66 8.93
C GLN A 137 -10.32 9.88 9.58
N SER A 138 -9.55 10.87 10.03
CA SER A 138 -10.12 12.12 10.56
C SER A 138 -10.59 12.98 9.39
N ILE A 139 -11.89 13.28 9.32
CA ILE A 139 -12.51 14.00 8.20
C ILE A 139 -12.89 15.41 8.65
N CYS A 140 -12.52 16.40 7.86
CA CYS A 140 -12.75 17.82 8.07
C CYS A 140 -13.01 18.52 6.75
N TYR A 141 -13.52 19.74 6.83
CA TYR A 141 -13.93 20.52 5.67
C TYR A 141 -13.20 21.86 5.66
N ASP A 142 -12.80 22.28 4.48
CA ASP A 142 -12.35 23.65 4.24
C ASP A 142 -13.53 24.43 3.66
N GLU A 143 -14.14 25.27 4.49
CA GLU A 143 -15.31 26.06 4.12
C GLU A 143 -14.99 27.09 3.03
N ALA A 144 -13.80 27.70 3.08
CA ALA A 144 -13.39 28.75 2.15
C ALA A 144 -13.26 28.22 0.72
N LYS A 145 -12.78 26.98 0.55
CA LYS A 145 -12.54 26.37 -0.76
C LYS A 145 -13.54 25.29 -1.13
N ARG A 146 -14.48 24.95 -0.24
CA ARG A 146 -15.42 23.84 -0.38
C ARG A 146 -14.69 22.53 -0.70
N TRP A 147 -13.70 22.20 0.12
CA TRP A 147 -12.94 20.95 0.02
C TRP A 147 -13.25 20.01 1.18
N THR A 148 -13.20 18.72 0.91
CA THR A 148 -13.25 17.67 1.93
C THR A 148 -11.86 17.11 2.14
N VAL A 149 -11.40 17.11 3.38
CA VAL A 149 -10.08 16.61 3.75
C VAL A 149 -10.22 15.37 4.61
N SER A 150 -9.45 14.33 4.27
CA SER A 150 -9.35 13.10 5.05
C SER A 150 -7.91 12.83 5.45
N VAL A 151 -7.69 12.68 6.74
CA VAL A 151 -6.36 12.52 7.32
C VAL A 151 -6.18 11.09 7.82
N ALA A 152 -5.35 10.32 7.13
CA ALA A 152 -4.77 9.08 7.63
C ALA A 152 -3.40 9.40 8.25
N TRP A 153 -3.41 9.80 9.53
CA TRP A 153 -2.22 10.28 10.23
C TRP A 153 -1.07 9.25 10.17
N GLY A 154 0.11 9.70 9.74
CA GLY A 154 1.28 8.86 9.54
C GLY A 154 1.40 8.22 8.14
N PHE A 155 0.44 8.47 7.24
CA PHE A 155 0.46 7.88 5.90
C PHE A 155 0.13 8.87 4.78
N VAL A 156 -1.15 9.29 4.67
CA VAL A 156 -1.62 10.11 3.55
C VAL A 156 -2.71 11.07 4.01
N VAL A 157 -2.70 12.29 3.46
CA VAL A 157 -3.79 13.23 3.51
C VAL A 157 -4.43 13.29 2.13
N MET A 158 -5.74 13.11 2.08
CA MET A 158 -6.55 13.19 0.87
C MET A 158 -7.37 14.48 0.89
N VAL A 159 -7.30 15.28 -0.17
CA VAL A 159 -8.10 16.50 -0.34
C VAL A 159 -8.98 16.34 -1.58
N ALA A 160 -10.29 16.30 -1.40
CA ALA A 160 -11.26 16.18 -2.48
C ALA A 160 -11.97 17.51 -2.73
N ARG A 161 -12.28 17.80 -4.00
CA ARG A 161 -13.14 18.92 -4.38
C ARG A 161 -14.59 18.61 -4.00
N GLY A 162 -15.28 19.61 -3.46
CA GLY A 162 -16.67 19.45 -3.01
C GLY A 162 -16.77 18.97 -1.55
N VAL A 163 -17.99 19.04 -1.03
CA VAL A 163 -18.33 18.60 0.32
C VAL A 163 -18.90 17.19 0.23
N ILE A 164 -18.08 16.19 0.59
CA ILE A 164 -18.45 14.78 0.63
C ILE A 164 -18.83 14.44 2.07
N SER A 165 -20.02 13.89 2.28
CA SER A 165 -20.51 13.60 3.63
C SER A 165 -19.58 12.64 4.38
N ARG A 166 -19.52 12.77 5.71
CA ARG A 166 -18.70 11.90 6.57
C ARG A 166 -19.03 10.42 6.37
N ARG A 167 -20.31 10.08 6.27
CA ARG A 167 -20.79 8.70 6.01
C ARG A 167 -20.29 8.14 4.68
N GLU A 168 -20.27 8.97 3.64
CA GLU A 168 -19.74 8.57 2.34
C GLU A 168 -18.21 8.44 2.38
N MET A 169 -17.52 9.35 3.06
CA MET A 169 -16.05 9.32 3.23
C MET A 169 -15.57 8.13 4.07
N GLU A 170 -16.39 7.63 5.00
CA GLU A 170 -16.13 6.39 5.74
C GLU A 170 -16.29 5.14 4.87
N THR A 171 -17.02 5.24 3.76
CA THR A 171 -17.15 4.16 2.79
C THR A 171 -15.92 4.19 1.86
N PRO A 172 -15.10 3.11 1.84
CA PRO A 172 -13.88 3.08 1.04
C PRO A 172 -14.18 3.17 -0.46
N ALA A 173 -13.38 3.94 -1.18
CA ALA A 173 -13.45 4.02 -2.64
C ALA A 173 -13.00 2.70 -3.26
N ARG A 174 -13.72 2.24 -4.30
CA ARG A 174 -13.44 0.98 -5.00
C ARG A 174 -12.23 1.14 -5.93
N THR A 175 -11.03 0.93 -5.38
CA THR A 175 -9.74 0.98 -6.10
C THR A 175 -9.22 -0.40 -6.54
N PHE A 176 -9.89 -1.48 -6.10
CA PHE A 176 -9.50 -2.86 -6.39
C PHE A 176 -10.64 -3.63 -7.08
N LEU A 177 -10.26 -4.66 -7.82
CA LEU A 177 -11.19 -5.60 -8.44
C LEU A 177 -11.61 -6.67 -7.43
N ASN A 178 -12.84 -7.15 -7.55
CA ASN A 178 -13.32 -8.28 -6.78
C ASN A 178 -12.71 -9.61 -7.27
N TRP A 179 -13.03 -10.72 -6.58
CA TRP A 179 -12.54 -12.07 -6.92
C TRP A 179 -12.86 -12.51 -8.36
N TYR A 180 -13.95 -11.99 -8.93
CA TYR A 180 -14.35 -12.23 -10.33
C TYR A 180 -13.67 -11.29 -11.32
N ARG A 181 -12.64 -10.54 -10.90
CA ARG A 181 -11.93 -9.52 -11.67
C ARG A 181 -12.86 -8.42 -12.22
N ARG A 182 -13.96 -8.16 -11.52
CA ARG A 182 -14.92 -7.09 -11.88
C ARG A 182 -14.80 -5.92 -10.91
N ALA A 183 -15.03 -4.72 -11.44
CA ALA A 183 -15.11 -3.50 -10.66
C ALA A 183 -16.56 -3.22 -10.23
N ASP A 184 -17.28 -4.22 -9.72
CA ASP A 184 -18.63 -4.06 -9.16
C ASP A 184 -18.61 -4.07 -7.62
N TYR A 185 -19.71 -3.66 -6.98
CA TYR A 185 -19.81 -3.64 -5.52
C TYR A 185 -20.32 -4.97 -4.94
N LYS A 186 -20.88 -5.86 -5.77
CA LYS A 186 -21.71 -6.99 -5.34
C LYS A 186 -20.91 -8.12 -4.69
N SER A 187 -19.60 -8.15 -4.91
CA SER A 187 -18.72 -9.24 -4.44
C SER A 187 -17.71 -8.79 -3.39
N HIS A 188 -17.97 -7.69 -2.69
CA HIS A 188 -17.17 -7.22 -1.55
C HIS A 188 -17.87 -7.57 -0.23
N ALA A 189 -17.09 -7.94 0.78
CA ALA A 189 -17.61 -8.22 2.13
C ALA A 189 -18.04 -6.95 2.90
N PHE A 190 -17.93 -5.78 2.27
CA PHE A 190 -18.27 -4.47 2.84
C PHE A 190 -18.72 -3.53 1.74
N ASN A 191 -19.46 -2.48 2.14
CA ASN A 191 -19.90 -1.45 1.23
C ASN A 191 -18.71 -0.68 0.67
N THR A 192 -18.68 -0.50 -0.64
CA THR A 192 -17.66 0.30 -1.34
C THR A 192 -18.36 1.40 -2.13
N ARG A 193 -17.74 2.58 -2.21
CA ARG A 193 -18.23 3.68 -3.04
C ARG A 193 -17.55 3.64 -4.41
N PRO A 194 -18.23 4.08 -5.49
CA PRO A 194 -17.61 4.22 -6.80
C PRO A 194 -16.36 5.09 -6.73
N LEU A 195 -15.32 4.71 -7.47
CA LEU A 195 -14.17 5.58 -7.68
C LEU A 195 -14.48 6.54 -8.84
N ALA A 196 -14.24 7.82 -8.60
CA ALA A 196 -14.29 8.87 -9.61
C ALA A 196 -13.48 8.50 -10.85
N ARG A 197 -14.15 8.40 -12.00
CA ARG A 197 -13.49 8.16 -13.30
C ARG A 197 -13.04 9.47 -13.93
N ASN A 198 -13.77 10.55 -13.68
CA ASN A 198 -13.42 11.88 -14.15
C ASN A 198 -12.17 12.37 -13.38
N PRO A 199 -11.08 12.76 -14.07
CA PRO A 199 -9.89 13.31 -13.42
C PRO A 199 -10.19 14.51 -12.50
N CYS A 200 -11.25 15.28 -12.78
CA CYS A 200 -11.67 16.42 -11.97
C CYS A 200 -12.28 16.04 -10.62
N GLU A 201 -12.85 14.85 -10.54
CA GLU A 201 -13.43 14.27 -9.31
C GLU A 201 -12.39 13.49 -8.51
N GLN A 202 -11.22 13.23 -9.09
CA GLN A 202 -10.18 12.48 -8.40
C GLN A 202 -9.60 13.31 -7.24
N PRO A 203 -9.54 12.73 -6.04
CA PRO A 203 -8.99 13.43 -4.91
C PRO A 203 -7.48 13.59 -5.05
N ALA A 204 -6.99 14.59 -4.36
CA ALA A 204 -5.63 15.05 -4.34
C ALA A 204 -4.91 14.34 -3.16
N LEU A 205 -3.79 13.64 -3.40
CA LEU A 205 -3.12 12.81 -2.39
C LEU A 205 -1.75 13.38 -1.98
N TYR A 206 -1.56 13.58 -0.68
CA TYR A 206 -0.33 14.09 -0.07
C TYR A 206 0.22 13.04 0.88
N TYR A 207 1.40 12.50 0.60
CA TYR A 207 2.01 11.45 1.40
C TYR A 207 2.90 12.02 2.50
N LEU A 208 3.06 11.28 3.59
CA LEU A 208 3.94 11.67 4.69
C LEU A 208 5.37 11.84 4.17
N ALA A 209 5.94 13.03 4.36
CA ALA A 209 7.30 13.35 3.94
C ALA A 209 8.25 13.57 5.13
N ALA A 210 7.74 14.18 6.21
CA ALA A 210 8.54 14.39 7.42
C ALA A 210 7.66 14.41 8.66
N ALA A 211 8.23 14.00 9.79
CA ALA A 211 7.64 14.11 11.10
C ALA A 211 8.64 14.77 12.04
N ARG A 212 8.19 15.78 12.79
CA ARG A 212 9.01 16.43 13.82
C ARG A 212 8.18 16.60 15.08
N ARG A 213 8.86 16.58 16.22
CA ARG A 213 8.27 16.99 17.49
C ARG A 213 8.50 18.48 17.69
N ALA A 214 7.49 19.17 18.19
CA ALA A 214 7.54 20.57 18.55
C ALA A 214 7.14 20.69 20.02
N VAL A 215 8.03 21.24 20.84
CA VAL A 215 7.74 21.56 22.23
C VAL A 215 7.43 23.05 22.29
N ALA A 216 6.20 23.40 22.66
CA ALA A 216 5.77 24.78 22.88
C ALA A 216 5.31 24.94 24.33
N ARG A 217 5.04 26.18 24.78
CA ARG A 217 4.53 26.46 26.14
C ARG A 217 3.25 25.68 26.50
N GLY A 218 2.50 25.19 25.51
CA GLY A 218 1.28 24.39 25.68
C GLY A 218 1.46 22.86 25.61
N GLY A 219 2.69 22.34 25.65
CA GLY A 219 3.00 20.91 25.65
C GLY A 219 3.77 20.41 24.42
N GLU A 220 4.12 19.12 24.43
CA GLU A 220 4.72 18.43 23.28
C GLU A 220 3.64 18.24 22.20
N THR A 221 3.97 18.50 20.93
CA THR A 221 3.08 18.30 19.78
C THR A 221 3.86 17.61 18.66
N THR A 222 3.19 16.74 17.92
CA THR A 222 3.79 16.13 16.73
C THR A 222 3.29 16.88 15.50
N VAL A 223 4.22 17.39 14.71
CA VAL A 223 3.94 18.07 13.44
C VAL A 223 4.42 17.16 12.31
N THR A 224 3.48 16.69 11.52
CA THR A 224 3.73 15.87 10.33
C THR A 224 3.49 16.69 9.07
N ARG A 225 4.48 16.72 8.18
CA ARG A 225 4.40 17.37 6.88
C ARG A 225 4.10 16.31 5.83
N TYR A 226 3.03 16.54 5.08
CA TYR A 226 2.62 15.74 3.92
C TYR A 226 2.86 16.55 2.67
N GLN A 227 3.43 15.90 1.67
CA GLN A 227 3.80 16.55 0.42
C GLN A 227 3.16 15.81 -0.72
N TRP A 228 2.86 16.56 -1.77
CA TRP A 228 2.44 15.94 -3.01
C TRP A 228 3.60 15.17 -3.65
N TRP A 229 3.33 13.97 -4.16
CA TRP A 229 4.32 13.19 -4.93
C TRP A 229 3.81 12.91 -6.35
N ARG A 230 4.26 13.67 -7.35
CA ARG A 230 3.93 13.42 -8.77
C ARG A 230 4.98 12.57 -9.45
N ARG A 231 4.54 11.76 -10.41
CA ARG A 231 5.40 11.41 -11.55
C ARG A 231 5.53 12.64 -12.45
N ARG A 232 6.74 12.91 -12.93
CA ARG A 232 7.12 14.13 -13.67
C ARG A 232 6.21 14.49 -14.86
N ASN A 233 5.44 13.53 -15.40
CA ASN A 233 4.59 13.68 -16.58
C ASN A 233 3.08 13.61 -16.29
N GLU A 234 2.65 13.62 -15.03
CA GLU A 234 1.23 13.51 -14.66
C GLU A 234 0.58 14.91 -14.60
N VAL A 235 -0.05 15.29 -15.71
CA VAL A 235 -0.80 16.55 -15.83
C VAL A 235 -2.29 16.25 -15.72
N ARG A 236 -2.94 16.78 -14.68
CA ARG A 236 -4.40 16.75 -14.58
C ARG A 236 -5.00 17.76 -15.56
N PRO A 237 -6.10 17.41 -16.26
CA PRO A 237 -6.76 18.34 -17.17
C PRO A 237 -7.34 19.52 -16.38
N ALA A 238 -7.41 20.69 -17.03
CA ALA A 238 -8.08 21.84 -16.44
C ALA A 238 -9.58 21.56 -16.28
N CYS A 239 -10.07 21.70 -15.06
CA CYS A 239 -11.46 21.43 -14.71
C CYS A 239 -12.25 22.74 -14.69
N ARG A 240 -13.31 22.84 -15.51
CA ARG A 240 -14.17 24.02 -15.57
C ARG A 240 -15.23 24.01 -14.46
N TRP A 241 -14.78 23.88 -13.21
CA TRP A 241 -15.62 23.82 -12.02
C TRP A 241 -15.45 25.08 -11.18
N ASN A 242 -16.53 25.53 -10.52
CA ASN A 242 -16.49 26.67 -9.61
C ASN A 242 -15.93 26.29 -8.21
N ILE A 243 -14.97 25.35 -8.17
CA ILE A 243 -14.29 24.88 -6.97
C ILE A 243 -12.79 24.86 -7.30
N PRO A 244 -11.95 25.58 -6.54
CA PRO A 244 -10.51 25.63 -6.80
C PRO A 244 -9.86 24.25 -6.80
N ASP A 245 -8.83 24.07 -7.62
CA ASP A 245 -8.03 22.84 -7.63
C ASP A 245 -7.11 22.78 -6.41
N PRO A 246 -7.20 21.73 -5.56
CA PRO A 246 -6.19 21.49 -4.55
C PRO A 246 -4.78 21.43 -5.16
N ASP A 247 -4.64 20.80 -6.31
CA ASP A 247 -3.36 20.62 -6.99
C ASP A 247 -2.70 21.92 -7.45
N ALA A 248 -3.47 22.99 -7.65
CA ALA A 248 -2.97 24.28 -8.11
C ALA A 248 -2.62 25.23 -6.95
N LEU A 249 -3.24 25.03 -5.78
CA LEU A 249 -3.15 25.96 -4.64
C LEU A 249 -2.39 25.39 -3.43
N LEU A 250 -2.15 24.09 -3.39
CA LEU A 250 -1.63 23.40 -2.22
C LEU A 250 -0.43 22.51 -2.59
N ASP A 251 0.72 22.81 -2.00
CA ASP A 251 1.95 22.02 -2.18
C ASP A 251 2.17 21.05 -1.01
N SER A 252 1.81 21.49 0.20
CA SER A 252 2.02 20.70 1.41
C SER A 252 0.94 20.88 2.46
N VAL A 253 0.71 19.84 3.25
CA VAL A 253 -0.20 19.84 4.39
C VAL A 253 0.60 19.63 5.67
N LEU A 254 0.38 20.49 6.65
CA LEU A 254 0.92 20.35 8.00
C LEU A 254 -0.19 19.85 8.92
N VAL A 255 -0.05 18.62 9.41
CA VAL A 255 -0.94 18.06 10.43
C VAL A 255 -0.26 18.18 11.78
N VAL A 256 -0.88 18.93 12.67
CA VAL A 256 -0.51 19.11 14.08
C VAL A 256 -1.35 18.16 14.90
N LYS A 257 -0.70 17.37 15.76
CA LYS A 257 -1.38 16.42 16.65
C LYS A 257 -0.80 16.53 18.05
N LYS A 258 -1.67 16.77 19.04
CA LYS A 258 -1.30 16.69 20.46
C LYS A 258 -1.21 15.22 20.91
N PRO A 259 -0.24 14.84 21.75
CA PRO A 259 -0.20 13.53 22.39
C PRO A 259 -1.49 13.30 23.18
N ASP A 260 -2.05 12.12 22.99
CA ASP A 260 -3.30 11.73 23.61
C ASP A 260 -3.16 10.31 24.16
N PRO A 261 -2.57 10.16 25.36
CA PRO A 261 -2.28 8.84 25.95
C PRO A 261 -3.56 8.06 26.26
N ALA A 262 -4.64 8.76 26.63
CA ALA A 262 -5.94 8.18 26.98
C ALA A 262 -6.84 7.86 25.76
N LEU A 263 -6.37 8.09 24.53
CA LEU A 263 -7.13 7.80 23.29
C LEU A 263 -7.66 6.36 23.23
N TRP A 264 -6.94 5.43 23.85
CA TRP A 264 -7.28 3.99 23.84
C TRP A 264 -8.31 3.61 24.90
N GLU A 265 -8.47 4.43 25.93
CA GLU A 265 -9.36 4.19 27.08
C GLU A 265 -10.76 4.77 26.87
N ARG A 266 -10.91 5.70 25.90
CA ARG A 266 -12.18 6.38 25.60
C ARG A 266 -12.96 5.73 24.47
N SER A 267 -14.28 5.90 24.50
CA SER A 267 -15.19 5.59 23.39
C SER A 267 -15.93 6.87 22.98
N PRO A 268 -16.00 7.22 21.68
CA PRO A 268 -15.40 6.55 20.52
C PRO A 268 -13.89 6.79 20.39
N ARG A 269 -13.14 5.79 19.91
CA ARG A 269 -11.67 5.82 19.72
C ARG A 269 -11.24 6.58 18.46
N ARG A 270 -11.84 7.74 18.20
CA ARG A 270 -11.66 8.54 16.98
C ARG A 270 -11.09 9.91 17.33
N ASN A 271 -10.21 10.42 16.48
CA ASN A 271 -9.79 11.81 16.53
C ASN A 271 -10.55 12.59 15.46
N CYS A 272 -10.89 13.84 15.78
CA CYS A 272 -11.49 14.77 14.85
C CYS A 272 -10.41 15.66 14.24
N CYS A 273 -10.69 16.15 13.03
CA CYS A 273 -9.82 17.04 12.28
C CYS A 273 -10.45 18.43 12.21
N ARG A 274 -9.64 19.50 12.28
CA ARG A 274 -10.06 20.88 12.06
C ARG A 274 -9.06 21.60 11.16
N VAL A 275 -9.57 22.34 10.16
CA VAL A 275 -8.72 23.16 9.29
C VAL A 275 -8.38 24.45 10.02
N LEU A 276 -7.09 24.66 10.33
CA LEU A 276 -6.62 25.87 11.02
C LEU A 276 -6.26 26.98 10.04
N SER A 277 -5.71 26.62 8.88
CA SER A 277 -5.44 27.57 7.79
C SER A 277 -5.61 26.88 6.44
N SER A 278 -6.25 27.60 5.54
CA SER A 278 -6.47 27.23 4.15
C SER A 278 -5.40 27.92 3.27
N PRO A 279 -4.97 27.32 2.15
CA PRO A 279 -3.93 27.92 1.30
C PRO A 279 -4.34 29.28 0.73
N GLY A 280 -3.38 30.18 0.48
CA GLY A 280 -3.67 31.48 -0.12
C GLY A 280 -4.24 31.38 -1.54
N VAL A 281 -4.92 32.43 -2.00
CA VAL A 281 -5.32 32.58 -3.41
C VAL A 281 -4.33 33.53 -4.08
N GLY A 282 -3.71 33.11 -5.19
CA GLY A 282 -2.69 33.90 -5.91
C GLY A 282 -1.31 33.24 -5.91
N GLU A 283 -0.41 33.74 -6.77
CA GLU A 283 0.94 33.18 -6.98
C GLU A 283 1.85 33.34 -5.74
N ASP A 284 1.65 34.43 -4.97
CA ASP A 284 2.32 34.74 -3.71
C ASP A 284 1.62 34.17 -2.46
N GLY A 285 0.51 33.45 -2.65
CA GLY A 285 -0.24 32.85 -1.56
C GLY A 285 0.54 31.71 -0.90
N ASN A 286 0.46 31.60 0.43
CA ASN A 286 1.05 30.46 1.13
C ASN A 286 0.38 29.15 0.67
N LYS A 287 1.13 28.28 -0.03
CA LYS A 287 0.67 26.98 -0.58
C LYS A 287 0.65 25.86 0.46
N THR A 288 0.38 26.21 1.71
CA THR A 288 0.37 25.29 2.84
C THR A 288 -0.97 25.30 3.53
N MET A 289 -1.55 24.12 3.77
CA MET A 289 -2.73 23.94 4.61
C MET A 289 -2.28 23.43 5.97
N THR A 290 -2.81 24.01 7.06
CA THR A 290 -2.56 23.50 8.42
C THR A 290 -3.81 22.90 9.01
N ILE A 291 -3.67 21.72 9.59
CA ILE A 291 -4.74 20.91 10.13
C ILE A 291 -4.40 20.51 11.56
N ASP A 292 -5.35 20.70 12.48
CA ASP A 292 -5.30 20.11 13.82
C ASP A 292 -6.01 18.76 13.83
N VAL A 293 -5.39 17.75 14.43
CA VAL A 293 -6.03 16.46 14.70
C VAL A 293 -5.97 16.19 16.20
N GLY A 294 -7.13 16.11 16.84
CA GLY A 294 -7.24 16.00 18.28
C GLY A 294 -8.50 15.26 18.72
N VAL A 295 -8.78 15.39 20.02
CA VAL A 295 -10.01 14.85 20.63
C VAL A 295 -11.22 15.53 20.00
N CYS A 296 -12.23 14.73 19.66
CA CYS A 296 -13.51 15.24 19.17
C CYS A 296 -14.25 16.00 20.28
N GLU A 297 -14.87 17.11 19.91
CA GLU A 297 -15.82 17.82 20.79
C GLU A 297 -17.17 17.11 20.79
N ASP A 298 -17.97 17.30 21.84
CA ASP A 298 -19.24 16.58 22.03
C ASP A 298 -20.21 16.74 20.85
N TRP A 299 -20.24 17.93 20.23
CA TRP A 299 -21.08 18.20 19.05
C TRP A 299 -20.54 17.53 17.77
N GLU A 300 -19.22 17.29 17.66
CA GLU A 300 -18.60 16.60 16.52
C GLU A 300 -18.85 15.08 16.57
N VAL A 301 -19.19 14.55 17.75
CA VAL A 301 -19.58 13.16 17.99
C VAL A 301 -21.06 12.95 17.67
N ASN A 302 -21.93 13.94 17.90
CA ASN A 302 -23.38 13.82 17.66
C ASN A 302 -23.81 14.09 16.21
N GLN A 303 -22.93 14.62 15.36
CA GLN A 303 -23.15 14.73 13.91
C GLN A 303 -22.74 13.47 13.13
N LEU A 304 -22.53 12.35 13.86
CA LEU A 304 -22.23 11.03 13.31
C LEU A 304 -23.51 10.27 12.92
#